data_AF-A0A9E3LNN2-F1
#
_entry.id   AF-A0A9E3LNN2-F1
#
_cell.length_a   1.000
_cell.length_b   1.000
_cell.length_c   1.000
_cell.angle_alpha   90.00
_cell.angle_beta   90.00
_cell.angle_gamma   90.00
#
_symmetry.space_group_name_H-M   'P 1'
#
loop_
_entity.id
_entity.type
_entity.pdbx_description
1 polymer ?
#
loop_
_entity_poly.entity_id
_entity_poly.type
_entity_poly.pdbx_seq_one_letter_code
_entity_poly.pdbx_strand_id
1 'polypeptide(L)'
;MSKIASLQAGLDRAAGRTAAAPTPVPIPEPPPVRTISPKAPSREGKVHIGAYLPAGFKSSLRLVQAQTGEDTQTVIARALNELFRGHNVPVIDLE
;
A
#
# COMPACT_ATOMS: atom_id res chain seq x y z
N MET A 1 36.87 -25.71 64.40
CA MET A 1 35.73 -26.57 63.99
C MET A 1 34.97 -25.91 62.82
N SER A 2 35.61 -25.68 61.66
CA SER A 2 35.07 -24.78 60.61
C SER A 2 34.54 -25.48 59.35
N LYS A 3 34.39 -26.81 59.39
CA LYS A 3 34.02 -27.63 58.22
C LYS A 3 32.51 -27.87 58.06
N ILE A 4 31.71 -27.61 59.10
CA ILE A 4 30.24 -27.78 59.05
C ILE A 4 29.56 -26.50 58.51
N ALA A 5 30.05 -25.32 58.90
CA ALA A 5 29.54 -24.03 58.41
C ALA A 5 29.71 -23.83 56.89
N SER A 6 30.76 -24.42 56.31
CA SER A 6 31.05 -24.34 54.88
C SER A 6 30.12 -25.23 54.04
N LEU A 7 29.54 -26.29 54.61
CA LEU A 7 28.59 -27.16 53.90
C LEU A 7 27.18 -26.56 53.87
N GLN A 8 26.74 -25.91 54.95
CA GLN A 8 25.44 -25.22 54.99
C GLN A 8 25.40 -24.05 53.99
N ALA A 9 26.47 -23.26 53.90
CA ALA A 9 26.58 -22.17 52.92
C ALA A 9 26.51 -22.65 51.45
N GLY A 10 26.88 -23.91 51.17
CA GLY A 10 26.75 -24.51 49.84
C GLY A 10 25.31 -24.89 49.49
N LEU A 11 24.51 -25.31 50.48
CA LEU A 11 23.11 -25.71 50.29
C LEU A 11 22.19 -24.50 50.06
N ASP A 12 22.37 -23.42 50.83
CA ASP A 12 21.59 -22.18 50.65
C ASP A 12 21.81 -21.54 49.28
N ARG A 13 23.02 -21.70 48.71
CA ARG A 13 23.35 -21.18 47.38
C ARG A 13 22.72 -21.99 46.25
N ALA A 14 22.46 -23.28 46.47
CA ALA A 14 21.85 -24.16 45.48
C ALA A 14 20.30 -24.08 45.47
N ALA A 15 19.68 -23.67 46.58
CA ALA A 15 18.22 -23.66 46.76
C ALA A 15 17.49 -22.37 46.29
N GLY A 16 18.15 -21.56 45.44
CA GLY A 16 17.52 -20.64 44.49
C GLY A 16 16.48 -19.64 45.02
N ARG A 17 16.87 -18.38 45.24
CA ARG A 17 15.90 -17.27 45.17
C ARG A 17 16.58 -15.92 44.99
N THR A 18 16.47 -15.37 43.78
CA THR A 18 16.38 -13.94 43.37
C THR A 18 17.02 -13.73 42.00
N ALA A 19 16.46 -14.38 40.97
CA ALA A 19 16.61 -13.88 39.61
C ALA A 19 15.69 -12.67 39.46
N ALA A 20 16.29 -11.50 39.26
CA ALA A 20 15.60 -10.26 38.95
C ALA A 20 14.73 -10.44 37.70
N ALA A 21 13.54 -9.84 37.71
CA ALA A 21 12.62 -9.87 36.58
C ALA A 21 13.26 -9.22 35.33
N PRO A 22 13.11 -9.82 34.12
CA PRO A 22 13.65 -9.22 32.90
C PRO A 22 12.86 -7.97 32.52
N THR A 23 13.58 -6.91 32.18
CA THR A 23 13.05 -5.66 31.63
C THR A 23 12.38 -5.92 30.27
N PRO A 24 11.17 -5.40 29.99
CA PRO A 24 10.51 -5.64 28.71
C PRO A 24 11.28 -4.95 27.58
N VAL A 25 11.63 -5.72 26.53
CA VAL A 25 12.14 -5.20 25.27
C VAL A 25 11.02 -4.46 24.52
N PRO A 26 11.27 -3.29 23.90
CA PRO A 26 10.27 -2.64 23.07
C PRO A 26 10.00 -3.49 21.82
N ILE A 27 8.74 -3.85 21.62
CA ILE A 27 8.30 -4.58 20.43
C ILE A 27 8.33 -3.60 19.25
N PRO A 28 8.97 -3.96 18.11
CA PRO A 28 8.94 -3.13 16.91
C PRO A 28 7.48 -2.95 16.45
N GLU A 29 7.06 -1.69 16.30
CA GLU A 29 5.69 -1.35 15.91
C GLU A 29 5.40 -1.91 14.50
N PRO A 30 4.25 -2.60 14.30
CA PRO A 30 3.90 -3.10 12.98
C PRO A 30 3.78 -1.94 11.99
N PRO A 31 4.11 -2.17 10.70
CA PRO A 31 3.98 -1.15 9.68
C PRO A 31 2.54 -0.61 9.66
N PRO A 32 2.33 0.70 9.45
CA PRO A 32 1.01 1.29 9.49
C PRO A 32 0.09 0.55 8.52
N VAL A 33 -1.01 0.04 9.08
CA VAL A 33 -2.07 -0.63 8.30
C VAL A 33 -2.57 0.39 7.29
N ARG A 34 -2.38 0.09 6.00
CA ARG A 34 -2.92 0.92 4.92
C ARG A 34 -4.43 0.88 5.03
N THR A 35 -5.03 1.96 5.53
CA THR A 35 -6.47 2.14 5.51
C THR A 35 -6.90 2.28 4.06
N ILE A 36 -7.68 1.32 3.57
CA ILE A 36 -8.28 1.40 2.24
C ILE A 36 -9.35 2.49 2.35
N SER A 37 -9.04 3.69 1.85
CA SER A 37 -10.03 4.76 1.79
C SER A 37 -11.20 4.33 0.89
N PRO A 38 -12.45 4.63 1.26
CA PRO A 38 -13.60 4.31 0.44
C PRO A 38 -13.46 4.92 -0.96
N LYS A 39 -13.83 4.15 -1.98
CA LYS A 39 -13.74 4.58 -3.37
C LYS A 39 -14.71 5.74 -3.59
N ALA A 40 -14.22 6.85 -4.13
CA ALA A 40 -15.07 8.01 -4.43
C ALA A 40 -16.23 7.61 -5.36
N PRO A 41 -17.44 8.17 -5.20
CA PRO A 41 -18.61 7.82 -6.00
C PRO A 41 -18.38 8.04 -7.50
N SER A 42 -17.56 9.03 -7.88
CA SER A 42 -17.19 9.29 -9.27
C SER A 42 -16.37 8.16 -9.94
N ARG A 43 -15.92 7.17 -9.18
CA ARG A 43 -15.14 6.01 -9.66
C ARG A 43 -15.90 4.69 -9.51
N GLU A 44 -17.15 4.72 -9.08
CA GLU A 44 -18.00 3.53 -9.03
C GLU A 44 -18.20 2.97 -10.44
N GLY A 45 -18.11 1.64 -10.60
CA GLY A 45 -18.13 0.98 -11.91
C GLY A 45 -16.90 1.22 -12.82
N LYS A 46 -16.03 2.18 -12.50
CA LYS A 46 -14.87 2.56 -13.34
C LYS A 46 -13.57 1.86 -12.92
N VAL A 47 -12.80 1.43 -13.92
CA VAL A 47 -11.45 0.85 -13.76
C VAL A 47 -10.41 1.87 -14.24
N HIS A 48 -9.33 2.04 -13.48
CA HIS A 48 -8.23 2.92 -13.88
C HIS A 48 -7.33 2.21 -14.90
N ILE A 49 -7.18 2.81 -16.08
CA ILE A 49 -6.26 2.38 -17.13
C ILE A 49 -5.23 3.48 -17.31
N GLY A 50 -3.95 3.17 -17.11
CA GLY A 50 -2.86 4.15 -17.16
C GLY A 50 -1.60 3.60 -17.83
N ALA A 51 -0.79 4.50 -18.39
CA ALA A 51 0.48 4.19 -19.04
C ALA A 51 1.52 5.27 -18.73
N TYR A 52 2.80 4.91 -18.81
CA TYR A 52 3.91 5.86 -18.76
C TYR A 52 4.21 6.36 -20.17
N LEU A 53 4.04 7.66 -20.40
CA LEU A 53 4.20 8.31 -21.70
C LEU A 53 5.09 9.56 -21.61
N PRO A 54 5.74 9.98 -22.71
CA PRO A 54 6.44 11.25 -22.76
C PRO A 54 5.53 12.43 -22.42
N ALA A 55 6.10 13.47 -21.79
CA ALA A 55 5.35 14.64 -21.33
C ALA A 55 4.54 15.35 -22.45
N GLY A 56 5.01 15.27 -23.70
CA GLY A 56 4.33 15.84 -24.87
C GLY A 56 2.89 15.34 -25.05
N PHE A 57 2.59 14.09 -24.69
CA PHE A 57 1.23 13.54 -24.76
C PHE A 57 0.24 14.30 -23.89
N LYS A 58 0.68 14.76 -22.71
CA LYS A 58 -0.16 15.55 -21.81
C LYS A 58 -0.49 16.91 -22.43
N SER A 59 0.48 17.56 -23.06
CA SER A 59 0.28 18.85 -23.74
C SER A 59 -0.73 18.71 -24.88
N SER A 60 -0.58 17.69 -25.74
CA SER A 60 -1.52 17.43 -26.82
C SER A 60 -2.92 17.09 -26.33
N LEU A 61 -3.05 16.27 -25.28
CA LEU A 61 -4.36 15.98 -24.66
C LEU A 61 -5.05 17.24 -24.13
N ARG A 62 -4.30 18.22 -23.61
CA ARG A 62 -4.86 19.51 -23.17
C ARG A 62 -5.32 20.37 -24.34
N LEU A 63 -4.59 20.37 -25.45
CA LEU A 63 -5.01 21.08 -26.65
C LEU A 63 -6.32 20.51 -27.22
N VAL A 64 -6.45 19.18 -27.25
CA VAL A 64 -7.70 18.54 -27.70
C VAL A 64 -8.87 18.94 -26.80
N GLN A 65 -8.70 18.89 -25.48
CA GLN A 65 -9.73 19.34 -24.53
C GLN A 65 -10.11 20.81 -24.75
N ALA A 66 -9.13 21.68 -25.01
CA ALA A 66 -9.39 23.09 -25.27
C ALA A 66 -10.18 23.31 -26.58
N GLN A 67 -9.97 22.44 -27.58
CA GLN A 67 -10.67 22.52 -28.87
C GLN A 67 -12.08 21.92 -28.81
N THR A 68 -12.28 20.81 -28.08
CA THR A 68 -13.57 20.10 -28.06
C THR A 68 -14.46 20.47 -26.88
N GLY A 69 -13.91 21.03 -25.81
CA GLY A 69 -14.62 21.26 -24.55
C GLY A 69 -14.91 19.99 -23.74
N GLU A 70 -14.41 18.83 -24.20
CA GLU A 70 -14.61 17.55 -23.53
C GLU A 70 -13.61 17.37 -22.37
N ASP A 71 -13.96 16.53 -21.40
CA ASP A 71 -13.04 16.15 -20.35
C ASP A 71 -12.03 15.09 -20.82
N THR A 72 -10.95 14.90 -20.04
CA THR A 72 -9.88 13.95 -20.41
C THR A 72 -10.38 12.51 -20.55
N GLN A 73 -11.35 12.05 -19.74
CA GLN A 73 -11.87 10.68 -19.83
C GLN A 73 -12.58 10.46 -21.16
N THR A 74 -13.43 11.40 -21.56
CA THR A 74 -14.15 11.34 -22.85
C THR A 74 -13.19 11.35 -24.03
N VAL A 75 -12.17 12.22 -24.01
CA VAL A 75 -11.15 12.28 -25.08
C VAL A 75 -10.38 10.96 -25.20
N ILE A 76 -9.93 10.39 -24.07
CA ILE A 76 -9.20 9.12 -24.05
C ILE A 76 -10.10 7.97 -24.52
N ALA A 77 -11.34 7.91 -24.03
CA ALA A 77 -12.25 6.85 -24.37
C ALA A 77 -12.62 6.84 -25.86
N ARG A 78 -12.86 8.02 -26.46
CA ARG A 78 -13.02 8.13 -27.92
C ARG A 78 -11.79 7.64 -28.67
N ALA A 79 -10.59 8.06 -28.26
CA ALA A 79 -9.35 7.64 -28.91
C ALA A 79 -9.15 6.11 -28.84
N LEU A 80 -9.49 5.48 -27.71
CA LEU A 80 -9.47 4.03 -27.56
C LEU A 80 -10.51 3.35 -28.45
N ASN A 81 -11.73 3.88 -28.55
CA ASN A 81 -12.76 3.34 -29.45
C ASN A 81 -12.36 3.43 -30.93
N GLU A 82 -11.71 4.52 -31.36
CA GLU A 82 -11.17 4.60 -32.72
C GLU A 82 -10.09 3.53 -32.97
N LEU A 83 -9.21 3.30 -31.99
CA LEU A 83 -8.24 2.21 -32.04
C LEU A 83 -8.94 0.84 -32.12
N PHE A 84 -9.98 0.62 -31.32
CA PHE A 84 -10.76 -0.62 -31.32
C PHE A 84 -11.41 -0.91 -32.67
N ARG A 85 -12.02 0.10 -33.30
CA ARG A 85 -12.56 -0.01 -34.66
C ARG A 85 -11.48 -0.42 -35.66
N GLY A 86 -10.31 0.21 -35.60
CA GLY A 86 -9.17 -0.13 -36.47
C GLY A 86 -8.69 -1.58 -36.34
N HIS A 87 -8.91 -2.20 -35.18
CA HIS A 87 -8.55 -3.59 -34.89
C HIS A 87 -9.73 -4.58 -34.97
N ASN A 88 -10.91 -4.15 -35.43
CA ASN A 88 -12.13 -4.96 -35.46
C ASN A 88 -12.49 -5.59 -34.09
N VAL A 89 -12.17 -4.90 -33.00
CA VAL A 89 -12.63 -5.28 -31.65
C VAL A 89 -13.84 -4.43 -31.25
N PRO A 90 -14.72 -4.94 -30.37
CA PRO A 90 -15.93 -4.21 -29.98
C PRO A 90 -15.60 -2.82 -29.40
N VAL A 91 -16.39 -1.82 -29.81
CA VAL A 91 -16.37 -0.48 -29.20
C VAL A 91 -17.20 -0.48 -27.93
N ILE A 92 -16.85 0.42 -27.01
CA ILE A 92 -17.51 0.55 -25.71
C ILE A 92 -18.32 1.85 -25.72
N ASP A 93 -19.61 1.76 -25.41
CA ASP A 93 -20.47 2.94 -25.28
C ASP A 93 -20.14 3.74 -24.01
N LEU A 94 -20.10 5.06 -24.17
CA LEU A 94 -19.78 6.01 -23.10
C LEU A 94 -21.08 6.62 -22.59
N GLU A 95 -21.76 5.89 -21.71
CA GLU A 95 -22.89 6.43 -20.92
C GLU A 95 -22.42 7.23 -19.70
#